data_AF-A0A968FT92-F1
#
_entry.id   AF-A0A968FT92-F1
#
_cell.length_a   1.000
_cell.length_b   1.000
_cell.length_c   1.000
_cell.angle_alpha   90.00
_cell.angle_beta   90.00
_cell.angle_gamma   90.00
#
_symmetry.space_group_name_H-M   'P 1'
#
loop_
_entity.id
_entity.type
_entity.pdbx_description
1 polymer ?
#
loop_
_entity_poly.entity_id
_entity_poly.type
_entity_poly.pdbx_seq_one_letter_code
_entity_poly.pdbx_strand_id
1 'polypeptide(L)' 'PYVKASDELKTKPTQHSVQKLREIGIQPDILLCRTEKNLSRDIKKKIALFCNVEVDSVFTAM' A
#
# COMPACT_ATOMS: atom_id res chain seq x y z
N PRO A 1 0.98 -7.75 -3.73
CA PRO A 1 1.27 -9.20 -3.74
C PRO A 1 2.79 -9.40 -3.84
N TYR A 2 3.35 -10.24 -2.97
CA TYR A 2 4.77 -10.56 -2.99
C TYR A 2 5.04 -11.54 -4.12
N VAL A 3 5.92 -11.17 -5.05
CA VAL A 3 6.29 -12.01 -6.19
C VAL A 3 7.62 -12.67 -5.86
N LYS A 4 7.58 -13.94 -5.43
CA LYS A 4 8.78 -14.73 -5.08
C LYS A 4 9.86 -14.70 -6.17
N ALA A 5 9.47 -14.60 -7.44
CA ALA A 5 10.39 -14.59 -8.58
C ALA A 5 11.26 -13.31 -8.70
N SER A 6 10.90 -12.22 -8.02
CA SER A 6 11.61 -10.92 -8.13
C SER A 6 12.07 -10.37 -6.77
N ASP A 7 11.76 -11.09 -5.67
CA ASP A 7 11.91 -10.65 -4.28
C ASP A 7 11.32 -9.25 -3.97
N GLU A 8 10.45 -8.75 -4.87
CA GLU A 8 9.94 -7.39 -4.83
C GLU A 8 8.45 -7.39 -4.45
N LEU A 9 8.12 -6.54 -3.49
CA LEU A 9 6.75 -6.30 -3.10
C LEU A 9 6.12 -5.30 -4.08
N LYS A 10 5.30 -5.79 -5.02
CA LYS A 10 4.66 -4.94 -6.02
C LYS A 10 3.59 -4.05 -5.36
N THR A 11 3.81 -2.73 -5.37
CA THR A 11 2.91 -1.71 -4.81
C THR A 11 1.82 -1.24 -5.78
N LYS A 12 1.96 -1.52 -7.10
CA LYS A 12 1.01 -1.08 -8.14
C LYS A 12 -0.47 -1.45 -7.87
N PRO A 13 -0.81 -2.67 -7.41
CA PRO A 13 -2.21 -3.02 -7.13
C PRO A 13 -2.86 -2.16 -6.03
N THR A 14 -2.08 -1.79 -5.00
CA THR A 14 -2.53 -0.88 -3.94
C THR A 14 -2.80 0.51 -4.50
N GLN A 15 -1.90 1.02 -5.35
CA GLN A 15 -2.04 2.33 -5.99
C GLN A 15 -3.32 2.41 -6.84
N HIS A 16 -3.60 1.38 -7.65
CA HIS A 16 -4.81 1.34 -8.48
C HIS A 16 -6.10 1.29 -7.64
N SER A 17 -6.06 0.62 -6.49
CA SER A 17 -7.25 0.53 -5.61
C SER A 17 -7.56 1.89 -4.96
N VAL A 18 -6.54 2.60 -4.48
CA VAL A 18 -6.70 3.94 -3.92
C VAL A 18 -7.17 4.93 -4.98
N GLN A 19 -6.66 4.84 -6.20
CA GLN A 19 -7.14 5.68 -7.31
C GLN A 19 -8.63 5.46 -7.58
N LYS A 20 -9.10 4.21 -7.66
CA LYS A 20 -10.53 3.90 -7.86
C LYS A 20 -11.42 4.42 -6.71
N LEU A 21 -10.96 4.33 -5.47
CA LEU A 21 -11.69 4.90 -4.33
C LEU A 21 -11.79 6.43 -4.46
N ARG A 22 -10.72 7.09 -4.87
CA ARG A 22 -10.73 8.54 -5.10
C ARG A 22 -11.60 8.97 -6.27
N GLU A 23 -11.65 8.19 -7.34
CA GLU A 23 -12.52 8.44 -8.49
C GLU A 23 -14.00 8.49 -8.10
N ILE A 24 -14.39 7.78 -7.03
CA ILE A 24 -15.76 7.82 -6.47
C ILE A 24 -15.89 8.78 -5.27
N GLY A 25 -14.88 9.61 -4.99
CA GLY A 25 -14.88 10.61 -3.93
C GLY A 25 -14.52 10.09 -2.54
N ILE A 26 -13.98 8.87 -2.43
CA ILE A 26 -13.58 8.27 -1.16
C ILE A 26 -12.07 8.42 -0.96
N GLN A 27 -11.69 9.17 0.07
CA GLN A 27 -10.32 9.28 0.54
C GLN A 27 -10.09 8.27 1.68
N PRO A 28 -9.16 7.32 1.55
CA PRO A 28 -8.82 6.44 2.66
C PRO A 28 -7.95 7.16 3.69
N ASP A 29 -8.28 7.03 4.97
CA ASP A 29 -7.46 7.50 6.09
C ASP A 29 -6.38 6.49 6.48
N ILE A 30 -6.68 5.19 6.28
CA ILE A 30 -5.85 4.06 6.70
C ILE A 30 -5.74 3.04 5.55
N LEU A 31 -4.53 2.50 5.35
CA LEU A 31 -4.27 1.43 4.38
C LEU A 31 -3.80 0.17 5.10
N LEU A 32 -4.61 -0.88 5.02
CA LEU A 32 -4.27 -2.21 5.50
C LEU A 32 -3.69 -3.05 4.37
N CYS A 33 -2.38 -3.21 4.34
CA CYS A 33 -1.68 -3.99 3.33
C CYS A 33 -1.57 -5.46 3.76
N ARG A 34 -2.33 -6.34 3.10
CA ARG A 34 -2.29 -7.77 3.40
C ARG A 34 -1.10 -8.45 2.71
N THR A 35 -0.13 -8.95 3.49
CA THR A 35 1.13 -9.51 2.98
C THR A 35 1.68 -10.60 3.88
N GLU A 36 2.31 -11.64 3.31
CA GLU A 36 2.94 -12.74 4.06
C GLU A 36 4.15 -12.28 4.90
N LYS A 37 4.76 -11.15 4.54
CA LYS A 37 5.93 -10.56 5.22
C LYS A 37 5.58 -9.16 5.72
N ASN A 38 6.24 -8.72 6.80
CA ASN A 38 6.15 -7.34 7.26
C ASN A 38 6.67 -6.36 6.20
N LEU A 39 6.00 -5.22 6.05
CA LEU A 39 6.47 -4.16 5.15
C LEU A 39 7.63 -3.39 5.81
N SER A 40 8.73 -3.25 5.07
CA SER A 40 9.82 -2.36 5.49
C SER A 40 9.33 -0.90 5.50
N ARG A 41 10.00 -0.06 6.29
CA ARG A 41 9.67 1.37 6.40
C ARG A 41 9.74 2.09 5.05
N ASP A 42 10.67 1.70 4.18
CA ASP A 42 10.82 2.32 2.85
C ASP A 42 9.67 1.96 1.92
N ILE A 43 9.17 0.72 1.97
CA ILE A 43 7.98 0.32 1.22
C ILE A 43 6.75 1.09 1.74
N LYS A 44 6.59 1.22 3.05
CA LYS A 44 5.49 2.00 3.64
C LYS A 44 5.54 3.47 3.20
N LYS A 45 6.70 4.11 3.23
CA LYS A 45 6.91 5.48 2.72
C LYS A 45 6.50 5.61 1.26
N LYS A 46 6.89 4.66 0.42
CA LYS A 46 6.54 4.65 -1.00
C LYS A 46 5.02 4.54 -1.20
N ILE A 47 4.36 3.61 -0.49
CA ILE A 47 2.90 3.45 -0.54
C ILE A 47 2.20 4.73 -0.07
N ALA A 48 2.61 5.28 1.07
CA ALA A 48 2.09 6.52 1.63
C ALA A 48 2.18 7.70 0.65
N LEU A 49 3.35 7.89 0.01
CA LEU A 49 3.56 8.91 -1.00
C LEU A 49 2.61 8.76 -2.19
N PHE A 50 2.50 7.56 -2.77
CA PHE A 50 1.65 7.34 -3.94
C PHE A 50 0.15 7.39 -3.61
N CYS A 51 -0.22 6.98 -2.40
CA CYS A 51 -1.61 6.95 -1.97
C CYS A 51 -2.02 8.23 -1.24
N ASN A 52 -1.10 9.19 -1.07
CA ASN A 52 -1.27 10.44 -0.31
C ASN A 52 -2.03 10.19 1.02
N VAL A 53 -1.40 9.37 1.86
CA VAL A 53 -1.75 9.10 3.26
C VAL A 53 -0.49 9.20 4.10
N GLU A 54 -0.61 9.30 5.42
CA GLU A 54 0.56 9.30 6.31
C GLU A 54 1.25 7.93 6.32
N VAL A 55 2.56 7.91 6.58
CA VAL A 55 3.33 6.65 6.65
C VAL A 55 2.83 5.77 7.80
N ASP A 56 2.42 6.39 8.90
CA ASP A 56 1.91 5.70 10.08
C ASP A 56 0.48 5.16 9.87
N SER A 57 -0.23 5.66 8.85
CA SER A 57 -1.51 5.11 8.38
C SER A 57 -1.36 3.85 7.51
N VAL A 58 -0.14 3.38 7.23
CA VAL A 58 0.11 2.16 6.45
C VAL A 58 0.45 0.99 7.37
N PHE A 59 -0.55 0.12 7.57
CA PHE A 59 -0.46 -1.05 8.43
C PHE A 59 -0.22 -2.32 7.61
N THR A 60 0.51 -3.26 8.19
CA THR A 60 0.65 -4.60 7.63
C THR A 60 -0.34 -5.53 8.33
N ALA A 61 -1.09 -6.31 7.55
CA ALA A 61 -1.93 -7.39 8.05
C ALA A 61 -1.44 -8.72 7.46
N MET A 62 -1.34 -9.75 8.30
CA MET A 62 -1.05 -11.12 7.87
C MET A 62 -2.34 -11.86 7.51
#